data_AF-A0A1B1ZSS5-F1
#
_entry.id   AF-A0A1B1ZSS5-F1
#
_cell.length_a   1.000
_cell.length_b   1.000
_cell.length_c   1.000
_cell.angle_alpha   90.00
_cell.angle_beta   90.00
_cell.angle_gamma   90.00
#
_symmetry.space_group_name_H-M   'P 1'
#
loop_
_entity.id
_entity.type
_entity.pdbx_description
1 polymer ?
#
loop_
_entity_poly.entity_id
_entity_poly.type
_entity_poly.pdbx_seq_one_letter_code
_entity_poly.pdbx_strand_id
1 'polypeptide(L)'
;MRAAGHAVESILAALNTLGLTIAARTLRAWCARTGTRNGAAGRVAARTVTDALVEDAVRAAAFTTNRAGEPVLAPEGLYGRRKMLALIRRTVLPEAGFGAVDRAMRSVGLAGVVRGKLRGAR
;
A
#
# COMPACT_ATOMS: atom_id res chain seq x y z
N MET A 1 -16.60 -3.25 -17.30
CA MET A 1 -17.95 -3.85 -17.20
C MET A 1 -18.32 -4.58 -18.49
N ARG A 2 -18.39 -3.92 -19.67
CA ARG A 2 -18.52 -4.68 -20.94
C ARG A 2 -17.28 -5.53 -21.29
N ALA A 3 -16.07 -5.09 -20.95
CA ALA A 3 -14.84 -5.85 -21.20
C ALA A 3 -14.62 -7.07 -20.26
N ALA A 4 -15.41 -7.21 -19.19
CA ALA A 4 -15.36 -8.35 -18.28
C ALA A 4 -16.60 -9.26 -18.43
N GLY A 5 -17.41 -9.10 -19.49
CA GLY A 5 -18.59 -9.91 -19.76
C GLY A 5 -19.82 -9.68 -18.87
N HIS A 6 -19.70 -8.99 -17.74
CA HIS A 6 -20.81 -8.78 -16.82
C HIS A 6 -21.55 -7.46 -17.06
N ALA A 7 -22.85 -7.56 -17.36
CA ALA A 7 -23.78 -6.44 -17.31
C ALA A 7 -23.94 -5.93 -15.86
N VAL A 8 -24.13 -4.62 -15.67
CA VAL A 8 -24.34 -4.01 -14.34
C VAL A 8 -25.53 -4.69 -13.65
N GLU A 9 -26.54 -5.01 -14.43
CA GLU A 9 -27.78 -5.66 -14.05
C GLU A 9 -27.55 -7.08 -13.51
N SER A 10 -26.63 -7.84 -14.11
CA SER A 10 -26.26 -9.19 -13.63
C SER A 10 -25.58 -9.13 -12.25
N ILE A 11 -24.71 -8.14 -12.02
CA ILE A 11 -24.05 -7.95 -10.72
C ILE A 11 -25.07 -7.52 -9.66
N LEU A 12 -25.99 -6.61 -9.99
CA LEU A 12 -27.03 -6.18 -9.06
C LEU A 12 -28.00 -7.31 -8.70
N ALA A 13 -28.31 -8.20 -9.65
CA ALA A 13 -29.11 -9.39 -9.38
C ALA A 13 -28.40 -10.31 -8.36
N ALA A 14 -27.11 -10.60 -8.57
CA ALA A 14 -26.34 -11.41 -7.63
C ALA A 14 -26.23 -10.78 -6.23
N LEU A 15 -26.02 -9.46 -6.15
CA LEU A 15 -25.96 -8.73 -4.89
C LEU A 15 -27.31 -8.75 -4.15
N ASN A 16 -28.43 -8.67 -4.88
CA ASN A 16 -29.76 -8.76 -4.30
C ASN A 16 -30.05 -10.15 -3.73
N THR A 17 -29.62 -11.23 -4.39
CA THR A 17 -29.69 -12.59 -3.85
C THR A 17 -28.93 -12.74 -2.52
N LEU A 18 -27.88 -11.96 -2.31
CA LEU A 18 -27.12 -11.89 -1.06
C LEU A 18 -27.73 -10.93 -0.01
N GLY A 19 -28.91 -10.36 -0.29
CA GLY A 19 -29.59 -9.40 0.59
C GLY A 19 -29.04 -7.97 0.52
N LEU A 20 -28.18 -7.66 -0.45
CA LEU A 20 -27.56 -6.34 -0.60
C LEU A 20 -28.25 -5.54 -1.72
N THR A 21 -29.17 -4.67 -1.33
CA THR A 21 -29.86 -3.77 -2.28
C THR A 21 -29.02 -2.52 -2.54
N ILE A 22 -28.35 -2.49 -3.70
CA ILE A 22 -27.51 -1.36 -4.13
C ILE A 22 -28.10 -0.72 -5.39
N ALA A 23 -28.18 0.61 -5.44
CA ALA A 23 -28.62 1.29 -6.65
C ALA A 23 -27.56 1.22 -7.75
N ALA A 24 -27.99 1.04 -9.01
CA ALA A 24 -27.08 0.95 -10.17
C ALA A 24 -26.13 2.16 -10.29
N ARG A 25 -26.61 3.36 -9.98
CA ARG A 25 -25.78 4.59 -9.97
C ARG A 25 -24.63 4.53 -8.96
N THR A 26 -24.87 3.92 -7.80
CA THR A 26 -23.89 3.78 -6.71
C THR A 26 -22.79 2.80 -7.11
N LEU A 27 -23.18 1.64 -7.65
CA LEU A 27 -22.22 0.67 -8.20
C LEU A 27 -21.41 1.29 -9.33
N ARG A 28 -22.06 2.00 -10.25
CA ARG A 28 -21.40 2.69 -11.38
C ARG A 28 -20.41 3.77 -10.91
N ALA A 29 -20.75 4.56 -9.90
CA ALA A 29 -19.89 5.58 -9.31
C ALA A 29 -18.70 4.95 -8.57
N TRP A 30 -18.93 3.85 -7.85
CA TRP A 30 -17.88 3.07 -7.22
C TRP A 30 -16.93 2.46 -8.26
N CYS A 31 -17.45 1.82 -9.30
CA CYS A 31 -16.65 1.27 -10.41
C CYS A 31 -15.85 2.32 -11.18
N ALA A 32 -16.39 3.55 -11.31
CA ALA A 32 -15.67 4.67 -11.91
C ALA A 32 -14.48 5.11 -11.03
N ARG A 33 -14.65 5.09 -9.70
CA ARG A 33 -13.59 5.40 -8.73
C ARG A 33 -12.53 4.31 -8.64
N THR A 34 -12.93 3.04 -8.69
CA THR A 34 -12.03 1.88 -8.55
C THR A 34 -11.44 1.39 -9.88
N GLY A 35 -11.78 2.04 -11.00
CA GLY A 35 -11.19 1.75 -12.31
C GLY A 35 -11.69 0.46 -12.99
N THR A 36 -12.73 -0.18 -12.47
CA THR A 36 -13.31 -1.43 -13.01
C THR A 36 -14.18 -1.21 -14.27
N ARG A 37 -14.31 0.05 -14.72
CA ARG A 37 -15.12 0.45 -15.87
C ARG A 37 -14.25 0.68 -17.11
N ASN A 38 -14.03 -0.38 -17.91
CA ASN A 38 -13.56 -0.31 -19.30
C ASN A 38 -12.43 0.72 -19.55
N GLY A 39 -11.28 0.55 -18.88
CA GLY A 39 -10.04 1.29 -19.20
C GLY A 39 -10.02 2.79 -18.84
N ALA A 40 -11.16 3.40 -18.50
CA ALA A 40 -11.21 4.75 -17.95
C ALA A 40 -11.11 4.67 -16.43
N ALA A 41 -9.94 4.25 -15.95
CA ALA A 41 -9.57 4.47 -14.56
C ALA A 41 -9.73 5.97 -14.27
N GLY A 42 -10.40 6.35 -13.18
CA GLY A 42 -9.99 7.56 -12.48
C GLY A 42 -8.51 7.35 -12.18
N ARG A 43 -7.64 7.92 -13.02
CA ARG A 43 -6.21 7.61 -13.00
C ARG A 43 -5.72 8.01 -11.63
N VAL A 44 -5.49 7.01 -10.78
CA VAL A 44 -4.81 7.19 -9.51
C VAL A 44 -3.53 7.95 -9.84
N ALA A 45 -3.29 9.07 -9.18
CA ALA A 45 -2.14 9.90 -9.47
C ALA A 45 -0.89 9.01 -9.44
N ALA A 46 0.01 9.16 -10.42
CA ALA A 46 1.21 8.33 -10.52
C ALA A 46 1.97 8.27 -9.20
N ARG A 47 2.03 9.40 -8.48
CA ARG A 47 2.60 9.52 -7.13
C ARG A 47 1.96 8.58 -6.11
N THR A 48 0.64 8.41 -6.12
CA THR A 48 -0.06 7.50 -5.20
C THR A 48 0.29 6.05 -5.49
N VAL A 49 0.43 5.68 -6.77
CA VAL A 49 0.90 4.34 -7.16
C VAL A 49 2.33 4.14 -6.69
N THR A 50 3.23 5.09 -6.95
CA THR A 50 4.63 5.01 -6.51
C THR A 50 4.75 4.94 -4.98
N ASP A 51 4.00 5.76 -4.25
CA ASP A 51 3.98 5.74 -2.78
C ASP A 51 3.53 4.36 -2.25
N ALA A 52 2.50 3.75 -2.87
CA ALA A 52 2.03 2.42 -2.48
C ALA A 52 3.09 1.33 -2.74
N LEU A 53 3.78 1.38 -3.88
CA LEU A 53 4.88 0.45 -4.19
C LEU A 53 6.04 0.60 -3.21
N VAL A 54 6.38 1.84 -2.83
CA VAL A 54 7.43 2.10 -1.83
C VAL A 54 7.00 1.63 -0.45
N GLU A 55 5.73 1.82 -0.06
CA GLU A 55 5.21 1.31 1.21
C GLU A 55 5.28 -0.21 1.28
N ASP A 56 4.84 -0.90 0.23
CA ASP A 56 4.90 -2.35 0.14
C ASP A 56 6.34 -2.87 0.26
N ALA A 57 7.28 -2.25 -0.47
CA ALA A 57 8.69 -2.61 -0.40
C ALA A 57 9.30 -2.37 1.01
N VAL A 58 8.94 -1.26 1.67
CA VAL A 58 9.39 -0.99 3.06
C VAL A 58 8.80 -1.99 4.03
N ARG A 59 7.52 -2.35 3.89
CA ARG A 59 6.85 -3.34 4.74
C ARG A 59 7.47 -4.72 4.59
N ALA A 60 7.71 -5.16 3.35
CA ALA A 60 8.34 -6.43 3.04
C ALA A 60 9.79 -6.50 3.54
N ALA A 61 10.53 -5.38 3.51
CA ALA A 61 11.88 -5.34 4.06
C ALA A 61 11.89 -5.33 5.60
N ALA A 62 10.97 -4.61 6.22
CA ALA A 62 10.99 -4.38 7.67
C ALA A 62 10.43 -5.54 8.50
N PHE A 63 9.59 -6.39 7.92
CA PHE A 63 8.94 -7.49 8.63
C PHE A 63 9.27 -8.83 7.99
N THR A 64 9.51 -9.82 8.85
CA THR A 64 9.62 -11.22 8.50
C THR A 64 8.57 -12.01 9.28
N THR A 65 8.41 -13.29 8.96
CA THR A 65 7.47 -14.16 9.65
C THR A 65 8.23 -15.09 10.59
N ASN A 66 7.80 -15.18 11.85
CA ASN A 66 8.38 -16.14 12.79
C ASN A 66 7.91 -17.58 12.48
N ARG A 67 8.43 -18.57 13.22
CA ARG A 67 8.00 -19.98 13.06
C ARG A 67 6.52 -20.22 13.39
N ALA A 68 5.89 -19.30 14.13
CA ALA A 68 4.47 -19.35 14.47
C ALA A 68 3.57 -18.63 13.44
N GLY A 69 4.13 -18.06 12.37
CA GLY A 69 3.36 -17.34 11.36
C GLY A 69 3.09 -15.86 11.68
N GLU A 70 3.63 -15.33 12.77
CA GLU A 70 3.39 -13.95 13.18
C GLU A 70 4.44 -13.00 12.56
N PRO A 71 4.02 -11.78 12.18
CA PRO A 71 4.94 -10.77 11.67
C PRO A 71 5.84 -10.25 12.81
N VAL A 72 7.16 -10.42 12.64
CA VAL A 72 8.18 -9.95 13.56
C VAL A 72 9.11 -8.99 12.82
N LEU A 73 9.59 -7.97 13.52
CA LEU A 73 10.49 -6.98 12.95
C LEU A 73 11.82 -7.63 12.54
N ALA A 74 12.19 -7.47 11.27
CA ALA A 74 13.49 -7.85 10.74
C ALA A 74 14.55 -6.81 11.16
N PRO A 75 15.86 -7.14 11.09
CA PRO A 75 16.93 -6.17 11.38
C PRO A 75 16.83 -4.88 10.56
N GLU A 76 16.36 -4.97 9.32
CA GLU A 76 16.09 -3.87 8.41
C GLU A 76 15.01 -2.92 8.94
N GLY A 77 14.06 -3.42 9.75
CA GLY A 77 13.06 -2.60 10.41
C GLY A 77 13.66 -1.60 11.41
N LEU A 78 14.89 -1.84 11.88
CA LEU A 78 15.63 -0.90 12.72
C LEU A 78 16.36 0.18 11.91
N TYR A 79 16.35 0.07 10.57
CA TYR A 79 17.04 1.04 9.73
C TYR A 79 16.34 2.39 9.80
N GLY A 80 17.13 3.43 10.03
CA GLY A 80 16.68 4.80 9.79
C GLY A 80 16.49 5.06 8.29
N ARG A 81 15.75 6.13 8.00
CA ARG A 81 15.37 6.58 6.66
C ARG A 81 16.48 6.52 5.60
N ARG A 82 17.70 6.97 5.92
CA ARG A 82 18.82 6.97 4.95
C ARG A 82 19.24 5.54 4.57
N LYS A 83 19.30 4.63 5.54
CA LYS A 83 19.64 3.23 5.28
C LYS A 83 18.51 2.50 4.58
N MET A 84 17.26 2.77 4.97
CA MET A 84 16.10 2.21 4.30
C MET A 84 16.04 2.63 2.82
N LEU A 85 16.24 3.92 2.51
CA LEU A 85 16.28 4.38 1.12
C LEU A 85 17.37 3.67 0.30
N ALA A 86 18.57 3.53 0.85
CA ALA A 86 19.66 2.83 0.17
C ALA A 86 19.33 1.35 -0.08
N LEU A 87 18.68 0.69 0.89
CA LEU A 87 18.21 -0.69 0.75
C LEU A 87 17.16 -0.81 -0.36
N ILE A 88 16.14 0.04 -0.37
CA ILE A 88 15.06 -0.03 -1.36
C ILE A 88 15.59 0.24 -2.77
N ARG A 89 16.46 1.24 -2.93
CA ARG A 89 17.06 1.57 -4.25
C ARG A 89 17.89 0.44 -4.84
N ARG A 90 18.62 -0.29 -4.00
CA ARG A 90 19.49 -1.38 -4.49
C ARG A 90 18.76 -2.71 -4.73
N THR A 91 17.53 -2.87 -4.23
CA THR A 91 16.83 -4.18 -4.23
C THR A 91 15.55 -4.20 -5.04
N VAL A 92 14.65 -3.22 -4.83
CA VAL A 92 13.28 -3.28 -5.37
C VAL A 92 12.97 -2.10 -6.29
N LEU A 93 13.31 -0.87 -5.88
CA LEU A 93 12.89 0.35 -6.57
C LEU A 93 14.05 1.36 -6.68
N PRO A 94 14.87 1.30 -7.74
CA PRO A 94 15.99 2.23 -7.97
C PRO A 94 15.58 3.71 -7.95
N GLU A 95 14.38 4.00 -8.46
CA GLU A 95 13.81 5.35 -8.55
C GLU A 95 13.11 5.82 -7.26
N ALA A 96 13.22 5.07 -6.15
CA ALA A 96 12.56 5.45 -4.91
C ALA A 96 13.01 6.84 -4.44
N GLY A 97 12.03 7.71 -4.21
CA GLY A 97 12.22 9.05 -3.67
C GLY A 97 12.38 9.05 -2.15
N PHE A 98 13.22 9.94 -1.64
CA PHE A 98 13.43 10.10 -0.20
C PHE A 98 12.13 10.38 0.57
N GLY A 99 11.29 11.28 0.05
CA GLY A 99 10.00 11.62 0.67
C GLY A 99 8.98 10.48 0.62
N ALA A 100 9.05 9.59 -0.37
CA ALA A 100 8.18 8.41 -0.45
C ALA A 100 8.55 7.40 0.65
N VAL A 101 9.85 7.11 0.81
CA VAL A 101 10.35 6.23 1.88
C VAL A 101 10.04 6.80 3.26
N ASP A 102 10.19 8.11 3.44
CA ASP A 102 9.86 8.79 4.69
C ASP A 102 8.37 8.67 5.06
N ARG A 103 7.46 8.79 4.08
CA ARG A 103 6.02 8.56 4.29
C ARG A 103 5.71 7.10 4.58
N ALA A 104 6.28 6.18 3.80
CA ALA A 104 6.12 4.74 3.99
C ALA A 104 6.58 4.28 5.38
N MET A 105 7.75 4.74 5.83
CA MET A 105 8.23 4.42 7.17
C MET A 105 7.27 4.91 8.25
N ARG A 106 6.73 6.14 8.14
CA ARG A 106 5.74 6.65 9.10
C ARG A 106 4.42 5.89 9.05
N SER A 107 3.91 5.53 7.87
CA SER A 107 2.65 4.79 7.74
C SER A 107 2.76 3.38 8.32
N VAL A 108 3.95 2.78 8.22
CA VAL A 108 4.26 1.44 8.77
C VAL A 108 4.64 1.50 10.27
N GLY A 109 4.87 2.68 10.83
CA GLY A 109 5.24 2.86 12.25
C GLY A 109 6.75 2.70 12.55
N LEU A 110 7.60 2.84 11.53
CA LEU A 110 9.05 2.75 11.64
C LEU A 110 9.69 4.14 11.83
N ALA A 111 10.44 4.31 12.93
CA ALA A 111 11.27 5.50 13.15
C ALA A 111 12.76 5.25 12.83
N GLY A 112 13.17 3.97 12.85
CA GLY A 112 14.57 3.56 12.84
C GLY A 112 15.26 3.83 14.18
N VAL A 113 16.29 3.05 14.48
CA VAL A 113 17.06 3.21 15.72
C VAL A 113 18.25 4.14 15.48
N VAL A 114 18.28 5.24 16.21
CA VAL A 114 19.45 6.12 16.30
C VAL A 114 20.23 5.74 17.55
N ARG A 115 21.55 5.51 17.44
CA ARG A 115 22.40 5.49 18.63
C ARG A 115 22.42 6.89 19.23
N GLY A 116 21.55 7.14 20.20
CA GLY A 116 21.65 8.34 21.04
C GLY A 116 22.91 8.23 21.89
N LYS A 117 23.78 9.25 21.85
CA LYS A 117 24.70 9.48 22.97
C LYS A 117 23.80 9.81 24.16
N LEU A 118 23.84 8.99 25.21
CA LEU A 118 23.15 9.25 26.48
C LEU A 118 23.65 10.63 26.96
N ARG A 119 22.86 11.70 26.76
CA ARG A 119 23.09 12.94 27.51
C ARG A 119 22.56 12.63 28.90
N GLY A 120 23.49 12.51 29.84
CA GLY A 120 23.21 12.12 31.22
C GLY A 120 22.06 12.91 31.81
N ALA A 121 21.27 12.22 32.62
CA ALA A 121 20.31 12.79 33.53
C ALA A 121 20.93 14.00 34.26
N ARG A 122 20.23 15.13 34.21
CA ARG A 122 20.35 16.20 35.19
C ARG A 122 19.13 16.14 36.07
#